data_AF-A0A3S2JUA4-F1
#
_entry.id   AF-A0A3S2JUA4-F1
#
_cell.length_a   1.000
_cell.length_b   1.000
_cell.length_c   1.000
_cell.angle_alpha   90.00
_cell.angle_beta   90.00
_cell.angle_gamma   90.00
#
_symmetry.space_group_name_H-M   'P 1'
#
loop_
_entity.id
_entity.type
_entity.pdbx_description
1 polymer ?
#
loop_
_entity_poly.entity_id
_entity_poly.type
_entity_poly.pdbx_seq_one_letter_code
_entity_poly.pdbx_strand_id
1 'polypeptide(L)'
;VSSYASDFNFDMQVSFTDKQIADGCTTYNFETRPRTSKELPGTSVFYRDEAGDIFLTFMSRARGGEAQIGAYDYLDMTPKGRNENGPYHGLMDWVRLHDEYQGKQAGQASCCD
;
A
#
# COMPACT_ATOMS: atom_id res chain seq x y z
N VAL A 1 -2.67 1.92 5.59
CA VAL A 1 -2.73 3.24 6.26
C VAL A 1 -4.03 3.33 7.02
N SER A 2 -4.01 3.73 8.28
CA SER A 2 -5.23 4.05 9.05
C SER A 2 -5.51 5.54 8.89
N SER A 3 -6.76 5.92 8.60
CA SER A 3 -7.21 7.31 8.49
C SER A 3 -7.49 7.96 9.85
N TYR A 4 -6.86 7.48 10.93
CA TYR A 4 -7.18 7.80 12.33
C TYR A 4 -7.67 9.24 12.55
N ALA A 5 -8.94 9.37 12.95
CA ALA A 5 -9.63 10.62 13.24
C ALA A 5 -9.59 11.69 12.11
N SER A 6 -9.48 11.26 10.86
CA SER A 6 -9.50 12.13 9.67
C SER A 6 -10.52 11.66 8.63
N ASP A 7 -10.82 12.54 7.67
CA ASP A 7 -11.67 12.31 6.51
C ASP A 7 -10.91 11.76 5.29
N PHE A 8 -9.63 11.43 5.44
CA PHE A 8 -8.74 10.98 4.37
C PHE A 8 -9.35 9.91 3.44
N ASN A 9 -10.04 8.91 3.99
CA ASN A 9 -10.63 7.85 3.16
C ASN A 9 -11.83 8.35 2.31
N PHE A 10 -12.55 9.38 2.77
CA PHE A 10 -13.63 10.01 2.01
C PHE A 10 -13.05 10.85 0.87
N ASP A 11 -11.96 11.59 1.11
CA ASP A 11 -11.22 12.31 0.07
C ASP A 11 -10.67 11.38 -1.01
N MET A 12 -10.17 10.22 -0.60
CA MET A 12 -9.71 9.16 -1.52
C MET A 12 -10.86 8.36 -2.15
N GLN A 13 -12.11 8.70 -1.85
CA GLN A 13 -13.32 8.09 -2.41
C GLN A 13 -13.37 6.57 -2.22
N VAL A 14 -12.92 6.11 -1.06
CA VAL A 14 -13.01 4.70 -0.63
C VAL A 14 -13.95 4.51 0.57
N SER A 15 -14.31 5.61 1.25
CA SER A 15 -15.37 5.67 2.27
C SER A 15 -16.57 6.48 1.81
N PHE A 16 -17.76 6.13 2.29
CA PHE A 16 -19.02 6.82 1.96
C PHE A 16 -19.82 7.16 3.22
N THR A 17 -20.38 8.37 3.24
CA THR A 17 -21.31 8.80 4.28
C THR A 17 -22.66 8.11 4.12
N ASP A 18 -23.42 8.02 5.21
CA ASP A 18 -24.80 7.49 5.18
C ASP A 18 -25.69 8.24 4.18
N LYS A 19 -25.50 9.56 4.06
CA LYS A 19 -26.21 10.38 3.09
C LYS A 19 -25.86 10.01 1.65
N GLN A 20 -24.58 9.86 1.32
CA GLN A 20 -24.16 9.46 -0.03
C GLN A 20 -24.71 8.08 -0.43
N ILE A 21 -24.77 7.15 0.52
CA ILE A 21 -25.39 5.83 0.31
C ILE A 21 -26.89 5.96 0.07
N ALA A 22 -27.60 6.69 0.94
CA ALA A 22 -29.04 6.89 0.83
C ALA A 22 -29.45 7.59 -0.47
N ASP A 23 -28.66 8.57 -0.92
CA ASP A 23 -28.90 9.34 -2.13
C ASP A 23 -28.44 8.59 -3.41
N GLY A 24 -27.74 7.45 -3.28
CA GLY A 24 -27.16 6.71 -4.40
C GLY A 24 -25.97 7.42 -5.08
N CYS A 25 -25.46 8.48 -4.47
CA CYS A 25 -24.40 9.35 -4.98
C CYS A 25 -23.00 8.90 -4.52
N THR A 26 -22.70 7.60 -4.64
CA THR A 26 -21.38 7.06 -4.28
C THR A 26 -20.47 6.97 -5.50
N THR A 27 -19.50 7.88 -5.59
CA THR A 27 -18.46 7.88 -6.64
C THR A 27 -17.32 6.95 -6.25
N TYR A 28 -17.04 5.94 -7.09
CA TYR A 28 -15.95 5.00 -6.90
C TYR A 28 -15.46 4.48 -8.24
N ASN A 29 -14.15 4.45 -8.43
CA ASN A 29 -13.52 4.05 -9.70
C ASN A 29 -14.06 4.85 -10.91
N PHE A 30 -14.11 6.18 -10.76
CA PHE A 30 -14.57 7.14 -11.77
C PHE A 30 -16.05 7.02 -12.17
N GLU A 31 -16.82 6.15 -11.50
CA GLU A 31 -18.24 5.93 -11.74
C GLU A 31 -19.04 6.33 -10.51
N THR A 32 -20.15 7.06 -10.71
CA THR A 32 -21.15 7.29 -9.66
C THR A 32 -22.30 6.33 -9.84
N ARG A 33 -22.55 5.51 -8.82
CA ARG A 33 -23.67 4.56 -8.82
C ARG A 33 -24.13 4.28 -7.39
N PRO A 34 -25.37 3.81 -7.18
CA PRO A 34 -25.81 3.37 -5.86
C PRO A 34 -24.96 2.21 -5.33
N ARG A 35 -24.54 2.29 -4.07
CA ARG A 35 -23.79 1.25 -3.35
C ARG A 35 -24.30 1.15 -1.92
N THR A 36 -24.16 -0.04 -1.34
CA THR A 36 -24.56 -0.33 0.04
C THR A 36 -23.36 -0.43 1.00
N SER A 37 -22.15 -0.66 0.48
CA SER A 37 -20.94 -0.73 1.30
C SER A 37 -20.47 0.68 1.67
N LYS A 38 -20.13 0.87 2.95
CA LYS A 38 -19.52 2.10 3.45
C LYS A 38 -18.04 2.23 3.12
N GLU A 39 -17.38 1.10 2.89
CA GLU A 39 -15.93 1.01 2.63
C GLU A 39 -15.69 0.15 1.39
N LEU A 40 -14.71 0.53 0.57
CA LEU A 40 -14.26 -0.22 -0.59
C LEU A 40 -12.74 -0.20 -0.71
N PRO A 41 -12.13 -1.21 -1.34
CA PRO A 41 -10.68 -1.28 -1.45
C PRO A 41 -10.10 -0.20 -2.37
N GLY A 42 -8.96 0.35 -1.97
CA GLY A 42 -8.16 1.21 -2.81
C GLY A 42 -6.72 1.31 -2.33
N THR A 43 -5.82 1.57 -3.27
CA THR A 43 -4.39 1.72 -3.03
C THR A 43 -3.97 3.07 -3.59
N SER A 44 -3.28 3.85 -2.78
CA SER A 44 -2.81 5.19 -3.13
C SER A 44 -1.34 5.30 -2.75
N VAL A 45 -0.54 5.89 -3.63
CA VAL A 45 0.89 6.12 -3.41
C VAL A 45 1.16 7.60 -3.43
N PHE A 46 1.83 8.06 -2.39
CA PHE A 46 2.21 9.46 -2.23
C PHE A 46 3.71 9.61 -2.30
N TYR A 47 4.16 10.67 -2.96
CA TYR A 47 5.56 11.08 -3.00
C TYR A 47 5.71 12.43 -2.31
N ARG A 48 6.71 12.55 -1.45
CA ARG A 48 7.15 13.83 -0.89
C ARG A 48 8.47 14.22 -1.53
N ASP A 49 8.53 15.41 -2.11
CA ASP A 49 9.78 15.93 -2.69
C ASP A 49 10.68 16.62 -1.66
N GLU A 50 11.78 17.21 -2.13
CA GLU A 50 12.75 17.93 -1.30
C GLU A 50 12.21 19.27 -0.76
N ALA A 51 11.25 19.89 -1.45
CA ALA A 51 10.58 21.12 -1.02
C ALA A 51 9.51 20.84 0.05
N GLY A 52 9.08 19.58 0.19
CA GLY A 52 8.06 19.14 1.13
C GLY A 52 6.67 18.99 0.51
N ASP A 53 6.54 19.19 -0.80
CA ASP A 53 5.27 19.03 -1.52
C ASP A 53 4.88 17.54 -1.60
N ILE A 54 3.58 17.25 -1.46
CA ILE A 54 3.03 15.90 -1.48
C ILE A 54 2.24 15.67 -2.76
N PHE A 55 2.62 14.65 -3.53
CA PHE A 55 1.99 14.27 -4.80
C PHE A 55 1.31 12.92 -4.66
N LEU A 56 0.08 12.79 -5.16
CA LEU A 56 -0.56 11.49 -5.40
C LEU A 56 -0.05 10.95 -6.74
N THR A 57 0.90 10.01 -6.70
CA THR A 57 1.59 9.52 -7.91
C THR A 57 0.96 8.27 -8.51
N PHE A 58 0.20 7.52 -7.72
CA PHE A 58 -0.52 6.35 -8.19
C PHE A 58 -1.80 6.16 -7.39
N MET A 59 -2.88 5.78 -8.07
CA MET A 59 -4.11 5.35 -7.43
C MET A 59 -4.73 4.16 -8.15
N SER A 60 -5.26 3.23 -7.37
CA SER A 60 -5.96 2.04 -7.83
C SER A 60 -7.18 1.82 -6.94
N ARG A 61 -8.28 1.38 -7.54
CA ARG A 61 -9.55 1.07 -6.86
C ARG A 61 -10.11 -0.23 -7.45
N ALA A 62 -11.12 -0.78 -6.78
CA ALA A 62 -11.81 -1.99 -7.22
C ALA A 62 -10.85 -3.18 -7.37
N ARG A 63 -10.82 -3.78 -8.56
CA ARG A 63 -10.01 -4.95 -8.89
C ARG A 63 -8.56 -4.61 -9.25
N GLY A 64 -8.15 -3.35 -9.08
CA GLY A 64 -6.75 -2.95 -9.26
C GLY A 64 -5.85 -3.35 -8.09
N GLY A 65 -6.40 -4.01 -7.06
CA GLY A 65 -5.66 -4.56 -5.92
C GLY A 65 -5.16 -5.98 -6.12
N GLU A 66 -5.63 -6.69 -7.14
CA GLU A 66 -5.34 -8.12 -7.34
C GLU A 66 -3.86 -8.38 -7.64
N ALA A 67 -3.20 -7.49 -8.37
CA ALA A 67 -1.76 -7.56 -8.57
C ALA A 67 -0.99 -7.43 -7.24
N GLN A 68 -1.59 -6.80 -6.22
CA GLN A 68 -0.96 -6.51 -4.95
C GLN A 68 -1.04 -7.68 -3.95
N ILE A 69 -1.46 -8.87 -4.39
CA ILE A 69 -1.34 -10.09 -3.59
C ILE A 69 0.15 -10.46 -3.42
N GLY A 70 1.01 -10.10 -4.38
CA GLY A 70 2.46 -10.22 -4.30
C GLY A 70 3.12 -8.99 -3.65
N ALA A 71 4.19 -9.22 -2.86
CA ALA A 71 4.93 -8.13 -2.22
C ALA A 71 5.68 -7.24 -3.22
N TYR A 72 6.18 -7.83 -4.33
CA TYR A 72 6.94 -7.09 -5.35
C TYR A 72 6.09 -6.08 -6.11
N ASP A 73 4.82 -6.40 -6.37
CA ASP A 73 3.91 -5.52 -7.09
C ASP A 73 3.65 -4.22 -6.31
N TYR A 74 3.66 -4.25 -4.98
CA TYR A 74 3.59 -3.03 -4.16
C TYR A 74 4.82 -2.14 -4.33
N LEU A 75 6.01 -2.72 -4.37
CA LEU A 75 7.25 -1.95 -4.49
C LEU A 75 7.34 -1.25 -5.85
N ASP A 76 6.94 -1.95 -6.92
CA ASP A 76 6.95 -1.43 -8.29
C ASP A 76 5.95 -0.28 -8.51
N MET A 77 4.91 -0.16 -7.66
CA MET A 77 4.00 0.99 -7.67
C MET A 77 4.58 2.25 -7.01
N THR A 78 5.67 2.13 -6.25
CA THR A 78 6.26 3.28 -5.57
C THR A 78 7.18 4.09 -6.51
N PRO A 79 7.32 5.41 -6.32
CA PRO A 79 8.20 6.24 -7.17
C PRO A 79 9.66 5.78 -7.21
N LYS A 80 10.13 5.12 -6.15
CA LYS A 80 11.49 4.57 -6.08
C LYS A 80 11.57 3.11 -6.50
N GLY A 81 10.45 2.52 -6.95
CA GLY A 81 10.33 1.10 -7.25
C GLY A 81 10.81 0.25 -6.07
N ARG A 82 11.63 -0.75 -6.37
CA ARG A 82 12.27 -1.60 -5.37
C ARG A 82 13.42 -0.92 -4.62
N ASN A 83 13.84 0.28 -5.04
CA ASN A 83 14.92 1.07 -4.45
C ASN A 83 16.20 0.24 -4.18
N GLU A 84 16.55 -0.61 -5.14
CA GLU A 84 17.67 -1.54 -5.08
C GLU A 84 19.00 -0.80 -5.27
N ASN A 85 19.73 -0.61 -4.17
CA ASN A 85 21.02 0.09 -4.14
C ASN A 85 22.18 -0.81 -3.68
N GLY A 86 22.00 -2.13 -3.77
CA GLY A 86 23.02 -3.09 -3.38
C GLY A 86 24.19 -3.16 -4.36
N PRO A 87 25.25 -3.91 -4.00
CA PRO A 87 26.51 -3.90 -4.73
C PRO A 87 26.42 -4.49 -6.15
N TYR A 88 25.35 -5.22 -6.49
CA TYR A 88 25.19 -5.91 -7.77
C TYR A 88 24.11 -5.28 -8.66
N HIS A 89 23.35 -4.30 -8.15
CA HIS A 89 22.24 -3.63 -8.84
C HIS A 89 21.23 -4.60 -9.47
N GLY A 90 20.95 -5.72 -8.78
CA GLY A 90 20.02 -6.76 -9.23
C GLY A 90 18.76 -6.91 -8.38
N LEU A 91 17.75 -7.60 -8.95
CA LEU A 91 16.39 -7.79 -8.39
C LEU A 91 16.32 -8.42 -6.98
N MET A 92 17.44 -8.91 -6.45
CA MET A 92 17.54 -9.64 -5.18
C MET A 92 18.56 -9.02 -4.22
N ASP A 93 19.11 -7.85 -4.52
CA ASP A 93 20.20 -7.21 -3.74
C ASP A 93 19.84 -6.89 -2.29
N TRP A 94 18.54 -6.76 -2.00
CA TRP A 94 17.99 -6.52 -0.66
C TRP A 94 17.62 -7.82 0.08
N VAL A 95 17.50 -8.94 -0.63
CA VAL A 95 17.13 -10.23 -0.05
C VAL A 95 18.35 -10.82 0.64
N ARG A 96 18.27 -10.94 1.97
CA ARG A 96 19.27 -11.66 2.77
C ARG A 96 18.67 -12.95 3.28
N LEU A 97 19.46 -14.01 3.25
CA LEU A 97 19.10 -15.23 3.95
C LEU A 97 19.00 -14.93 5.45
N HIS A 98 18.16 -15.71 6.14
CA HIS A 98 17.91 -15.51 7.57
C HIS A 98 19.21 -15.49 8.41
N ASP A 99 20.23 -16.21 7.97
CA ASP A 99 21.54 -16.34 8.62
C ASP A 99 22.54 -15.21 8.29
N GLU A 100 22.25 -14.34 7.32
CA GLU A 100 23.09 -13.21 6.87
C GLU A 100 22.76 -11.88 7.56
N TYR A 101 21.73 -11.84 8.39
CA TYR A 101 21.41 -10.67 9.21
C TYR A 101 22.41 -10.54 10.37
N GLN A 102 23.06 -9.38 10.50
CA GLN A 102 23.94 -9.09 11.63
C GLN A 102 23.10 -8.89 12.90
N GLY A 103 23.54 -9.49 14.01
CA GLY A 103 22.80 -9.48 15.27
C GLY A 103 22.35 -10.86 15.77
N LYS A 104 23.01 -11.95 15.37
CA LYS A 104 22.87 -13.24 16.05
C LYS A 104 23.25 -13.05 17.53
N GLN A 105 22.27 -12.92 18.41
CA GLN A 105 22.42 -13.53 19.73
C GLN A 105 22.53 -15.03 19.47
N ALA A 106 23.55 -15.66 20.04
CA ALA A 106 23.72 -17.11 20.00
C ALA A 106 22.51 -17.76 20.68
N GLY A 107 21.45 -17.98 19.91
CA GLY A 107 20.22 -18.62 20.35
C GLY A 107 20.46 -20.10 20.57
N GLN A 108 20.56 -20.44 21.86
CA GLN A 108 20.28 -21.71 22.53
C GLN A 108 20.00 -22.93 21.62
N ALA A 109 20.79 -24.00 21.83
CA ALA A 109 20.61 -25.28 21.17
C ALA A 109 19.15 -25.76 21.23
N SER A 110 18.57 -26.02 20.06
CA SER A 110 17.24 -26.62 19.91
C SER A 110 17.29 -28.08 20.36
N CYS A 111 16.76 -28.36 21.55
CA CYS A 111 16.54 -29.70 22.06
C CYS A 111 15.38 -30.37 21.32
N CYS A 112 15.65 -31.01 20.18
CA CYS A 112 14.77 -32.03 19.61
C CYS A 112 15.67 -33.10 18.98
N ASP A 113 15.87 -34.19 19.72
CA ASP A 113 16.27 -35.51 19.20
C ASP A 113 15.02 -36.22 18.64
#